data_AF-A0A4U8T944-F1
#
_entry.id   AF-A0A4U8T944-F1
#
_cell.length_a   1.000
_cell.length_b   1.000
_cell.length_c   1.000
_cell.angle_alpha   90.00
_cell.angle_beta   90.00
_cell.angle_gamma   90.00
#
_symmetry.space_group_name_H-M   'P 1'
#
loop_
_entity.id
_entity.type
_entity.pdbx_description
1 polymer ?
#
loop_
_entity_poly.entity_id
_entity_poly.type
_entity_poly.pdbx_seq_one_letter_code
_entity_poly.pdbx_strand_id
1 'polypeptide(L)' 'MRHYMESVESKMKCYTALSNVEITTNYSVESGNQITHQVGETIITATSDSVIIKAGGVEVIIDSNGLVVKGGEVKSE' A
#
# COMPACT_ATOMS: atom_id res chain seq x y z
N MET A 1 43.75 -2.42 0.59
CA MET A 1 42.68 -2.79 1.55
C MET A 1 41.35 -2.36 0.95
N ARG A 2 40.52 -3.28 0.45
CA ARG A 2 39.20 -2.94 -0.11
C ARG A 2 38.23 -2.74 1.06
N HIS A 3 37.71 -1.53 1.24
CA HIS A 3 36.62 -1.28 2.19
C HIS A 3 35.31 -1.75 1.55
N TYR A 4 34.63 -2.69 2.21
CA TYR A 4 33.26 -3.07 1.88
C TYR A 4 32.35 -2.16 2.71
N MET A 5 31.42 -1.46 2.08
CA MET A 5 30.33 -0.78 2.77
C MET A 5 29.13 -1.72 2.74
N GLU A 6 28.72 -2.22 3.91
CA GLU A 6 27.39 -2.80 4.05
C GLU A 6 26.36 -1.66 4.09
N SER A 7 25.33 -1.77 3.23
CA SER A 7 24.17 -0.89 3.27
C SER A 7 23.39 -1.15 4.56
N VAL A 8 23.29 -0.16 5.44
CA VAL A 8 22.49 -0.27 6.66
C VAL A 8 21.07 0.17 6.32
N GLU A 9 20.15 -0.79 6.09
CA GLU A 9 18.72 -0.48 6.02
C GLU A 9 18.23 0.01 7.39
N SER A 10 17.89 1.29 7.52
CA SER A 10 17.22 1.78 8.73
C SER A 10 15.72 1.50 8.61
N LYS A 11 15.20 0.60 9.45
CA LYS A 11 13.76 0.30 9.54
C LYS A 11 13.13 1.22 10.59
N MET A 12 12.41 2.25 10.17
CA MET A 12 11.62 3.09 11.07
C MET A 12 10.29 2.40 11.41
N LYS A 13 10.03 2.15 12.70
CA LYS A 13 8.72 1.71 13.21
C LYS A 13 8.23 2.72 14.24
N CYS A 14 7.15 3.41 13.94
CA CYS A 14 6.51 4.35 14.86
C CYS A 14 5.18 3.77 15.34
N TYR A 15 4.97 3.68 16.66
CA TYR A 15 3.72 3.28 17.27
C TYR A 15 3.18 4.45 18.08
N THR A 16 1.96 4.88 17.79
CA THR A 16 1.32 6.04 18.43
C THR A 16 -0.08 5.65 18.89
N ALA A 17 -0.43 5.96 20.14
CA ALA A 17 -1.74 5.61 20.69
C ALA A 17 -2.86 6.56 20.21
N LEU A 18 -2.53 7.83 19.96
CA LEU A 18 -3.44 8.88 19.49
C LEU A 18 -2.61 9.92 18.71
N SER A 19 -2.60 9.84 17.38
CA SER A 19 -2.02 10.90 16.56
C SER A 19 -2.69 10.94 15.19
N ASN A 20 -3.31 12.07 14.91
CA ASN A 20 -3.59 12.52 13.56
C ASN A 20 -2.27 12.96 12.90
N VAL A 21 -2.00 12.48 11.69
CA VAL A 21 -1.00 13.09 10.81
C VAL A 21 -1.77 13.91 9.80
N GLU A 22 -1.64 15.23 9.88
CA GLU A 22 -2.24 16.15 8.91
C GLU A 22 -1.17 16.56 7.89
N ILE A 23 -1.44 16.28 6.62
CA ILE A 23 -0.61 16.70 5.50
C ILE A 23 -1.42 17.71 4.69
N THR A 24 -1.03 18.98 4.73
CA THR A 24 -1.77 20.09 4.09
C THR A 24 -1.30 20.39 2.66
N THR A 25 -0.43 19.56 2.10
CA THR A 25 0.18 19.70 0.78
C THR A 25 0.29 18.34 0.08
N ASN A 26 0.75 18.31 -1.17
CA ASN A 26 1.02 17.05 -1.87
C ASN A 26 2.13 16.27 -1.16
N TYR A 27 1.92 14.97 -0.97
CA TYR A 27 2.89 14.04 -0.39
C TYR A 27 3.15 12.87 -1.33
N SER A 28 4.40 12.41 -1.38
CA SER A 28 4.83 11.28 -2.21
C SER A 28 5.44 10.20 -1.33
N VAL A 29 5.15 8.94 -1.66
CA VAL A 29 5.77 7.76 -1.05
C VAL A 29 6.44 6.98 -2.16
N GLU A 30 7.75 6.80 -2.04
CA GLU A 30 8.51 5.87 -2.88
C GLU A 30 8.80 4.62 -2.06
N SER A 31 8.43 3.45 -2.59
CA SER A 31 8.69 2.16 -1.95
C SER A 31 9.29 1.21 -2.98
N GLY A 32 10.32 0.48 -2.58
CA GLY A 32 10.98 -0.49 -3.46
C GLY A 32 10.19 -1.76 -3.71
N ASN A 33 9.12 -2.04 -2.97
CA ASN A 33 8.37 -3.30 -3.09
C ASN A 33 6.86 -3.10 -3.00
N GLN A 34 6.36 -2.52 -1.90
CA GLN A 34 4.93 -2.34 -1.70
C GLN A 34 4.62 -1.12 -0.83
N ILE A 35 3.44 -0.55 -1.03
CA ILE A 35 2.80 0.39 -0.11
C ILE A 35 1.50 -0.25 0.37
N THR A 36 1.27 -0.28 1.68
CA THR A 36 0.03 -0.79 2.27
C THR A 36 -0.61 0.28 3.14
N HIS A 37 -1.83 0.69 2.79
CA HIS A 37 -2.68 1.54 3.60
C HIS A 37 -3.80 0.69 4.19
N GLN A 38 -3.87 0.60 5.53
CA GLN A 38 -4.80 -0.29 6.22
C GLN A 38 -5.56 0.43 7.33
N VAL A 39 -6.87 0.22 7.38
CA VAL A 39 -7.77 0.65 8.46
C VAL A 39 -8.65 -0.53 8.84
N GLY A 40 -8.39 -1.13 10.02
CA GLY A 40 -9.05 -2.38 10.41
C GLY A 40 -8.79 -3.48 9.38
N GLU A 41 -9.86 -4.04 8.80
CA GLU A 41 -9.79 -5.07 7.75
C GLU A 41 -9.74 -4.49 6.32
N THR A 42 -9.98 -3.19 6.16
CA THR A 42 -9.90 -2.54 4.85
C THR A 42 -8.45 -2.26 4.51
N ILE A 43 -7.99 -2.74 3.37
CA ILE A 43 -6.59 -2.69 2.94
C ILE A 43 -6.51 -2.21 1.49
N ILE A 44 -5.64 -1.24 1.21
CA ILE A 44 -5.18 -0.87 -0.12
C ILE A 44 -3.71 -1.23 -0.20
N THR A 45 -3.33 -2.07 -1.16
CA THR A 45 -1.94 -2.45 -1.42
C THR A 45 -1.56 -2.06 -2.84
N ALA A 46 -0.53 -1.24 -3.00
CA ALA A 46 0.11 -0.98 -4.28
C ALA A 46 1.44 -1.74 -4.35
N THR A 47 1.63 -2.50 -5.42
CA THR A 47 2.89 -3.16 -5.77
C THR A 47 3.52 -2.45 -6.98
N SER A 48 4.61 -2.99 -7.52
CA SER A 48 5.22 -2.49 -8.75
C SER A 48 4.33 -2.59 -9.99
N ASP A 49 3.35 -3.50 -9.99
CA ASP A 49 2.60 -3.93 -11.17
C ASP A 49 1.09 -4.05 -10.94
N SER A 50 0.61 -3.85 -9.71
CA SER A 50 -0.80 -4.00 -9.36
C SER A 50 -1.26 -3.09 -8.22
N VAL A 51 -2.57 -2.89 -8.16
CA VAL A 51 -3.26 -2.28 -7.03
C VAL A 51 -4.35 -3.25 -6.56
N ILE A 52 -4.36 -3.56 -5.26
CA ILE A 52 -5.29 -4.48 -4.62
C ILE A 52 -6.04 -3.75 -3.52
N ILE A 53 -7.37 -3.75 -3.57
CA ILE A 53 -8.25 -3.16 -2.56
C ILE A 53 -9.10 -4.28 -1.96
N LYS A 54 -9.04 -4.45 -0.64
CA LYS A 54 -9.89 -5.39 0.12
C LYS A 54 -10.74 -4.62 1.10
N ALA A 55 -12.05 -4.80 1.06
CA ALA A 55 -12.99 -4.17 1.98
C ALA A 55 -14.30 -4.97 2.04
N GLY A 56 -14.84 -5.19 3.24
CA GLY A 56 -16.18 -5.78 3.40
C GLY A 56 -16.39 -7.14 2.71
N GLY A 57 -15.34 -7.96 2.61
CA GLY A 57 -15.38 -9.25 1.91
C GLY A 57 -15.25 -9.18 0.39
N VAL A 58 -15.04 -7.99 -0.18
CA VAL A 58 -14.77 -7.78 -1.62
C VAL A 58 -13.28 -7.56 -1.83
N GLU A 59 -12.74 -8.09 -2.93
CA GLU A 59 -11.37 -7.86 -3.39
C GLU A 59 -11.38 -7.34 -4.83
N VAL A 60 -10.77 -6.18 -5.05
CA VAL A 60 -10.58 -5.55 -6.37
C VAL A 60 -9.10 -5.56 -6.70
N ILE A 61 -8.75 -5.99 -7.91
CA ILE A 61 -7.37 -6.04 -8.42
C ILE A 61 -7.32 -5.29 -9.74
N ILE A 62 -6.40 -4.34 -9.86
CA ILE A 62 -6.02 -3.71 -11.12
C ILE A 62 -4.58 -4.13 -11.43
N ASP A 63 -4.37 -4.76 -12.57
CA ASP A 63 -3.04 -5.17 -13.04
C ASP A 63 -2.95 -5.04 -14.58
N SER A 64 -1.87 -5.56 -15.16
CA SER A 64 -1.66 -5.57 -16.62
C SER A 64 -2.72 -6.34 -17.42
N ASN A 65 -3.54 -7.18 -16.77
CA ASN A 65 -4.63 -7.93 -17.40
C ASN A 65 -5.98 -7.19 -17.29
N GLY A 66 -6.05 -6.08 -16.56
CA GLY A 66 -7.24 -5.24 -16.42
C GLY A 66 -7.77 -5.17 -15.00
N LEU A 67 -9.11 -5.10 -14.87
CA LEU A 67 -9.83 -4.98 -13.60
C LEU A 67 -10.52 -6.30 -13.25
N VAL A 68 -10.21 -6.87 -12.10
CA VAL A 68 -10.87 -8.06 -11.55
C VAL A 68 -11.54 -7.71 -10.22
N VAL A 69 -12.80 -8.10 -10.08
CA VAL A 69 -13.57 -7.97 -8.82
C VAL A 69 -13.97 -9.36 -8.35
N LYS A 70 -13.65 -9.68 -7.09
CA LYS A 70 -14.00 -10.94 -6.43
C LYS A 70 -14.96 -10.65 -5.28
N GLY A 71 -16.15 -11.24 -5.34
CA GLY A 71 -17.23 -10.97 -4.39
C GLY A 71 -17.92 -9.62 -4.61
N GLY A 72 -19.06 -9.42 -3.95
CA GLY A 72 -19.86 -8.21 -4.09
C GLY A 72 -20.61 -8.10 -5.42
N GLU A 73 -21.33 -6.99 -5.58
CA GLU A 73 -22.07 -6.64 -6.80
C GLU A 73 -21.23 -5.67 -7.64
N VAL A 74 -21.13 -5.92 -8.96
CA VAL A 74 -20.51 -4.98 -9.91
C VAL A 74 -21.61 -4.26 -10.67
N LYS A 75 -21.67 -2.94 -10.53
CA LYS A 75 -22.55 -2.06 -11.33
C LYS A 75 -21.67 -1.27 -12.30
N SER A 76 -22.02 -1.33 -13.58
CA SER A 76 -21.42 -0.49 -14.62
C SER A 76 -22.48 0.51 -15.08
N GLU A 77 -22.06 1.75 -15.28
CA GLU A 77 -22.83 2.81 -15.93
C GLU A 77 -22.37 3.03 -17.38
#